data_AF-A0A1Q8AHM8-F1
#
_entry.id   AF-A0A1Q8AHM8-F1
#
_cell.length_a   1.000
_cell.length_b   1.000
_cell.length_c   1.000
_cell.angle_alpha   90.00
_cell.angle_beta   90.00
_cell.angle_gamma   90.00
#
_symmetry.space_group_name_H-M   'P 1'
#
loop_
_entity.id
_entity.type
_entity.pdbx_description
1 polymer ?
#
loop_
_entity_poly.entity_id
_entity_poly.type
_entity_poly.pdbx_seq_one_letter_code
_entity_poly.pdbx_strand_id
1 'polypeptide(L)'
;MQQEATGFADKYNPLVQGSDIVTWNDLNRDDIAQDSELGAANNATLGVRRNINPDPDLERPYQVLYNVGVQREVWTGVSLSANYYRREYHHMVYTRNLAVPLNAYVLTNIPDPRGNGDTLPAYNLQRPFLGLVNELDTTSPNNKRTYNGFDVTMNGRGRNGATLNGGVNVGHTISVLCDVGDPNALRFCDQRQFQIPWSTTIKISGTYPLPYGLRVSGVFQSADGFGPTAQANTPPANPDNHDAMINYQVNRTIIPALTQTQVNVLLDPPGFRYMPRVTQLDFSAAKTFRASRSVVLTPQVDVFNALNVNPVLTQVSTFGPVVGNPVTILNPRLVRFQMRVQF
;
A
#
# COMPACT_ATOMS: atom_id res chain seq x y z
N MET A 1 -16.73 3.19 -8.01
CA MET A 1 -17.03 2.04 -8.89
C MET A 1 -15.69 1.56 -9.41
N GLN A 2 -15.20 0.40 -8.98
CA GLN A 2 -13.99 -0.17 -9.55
C GLN A 2 -14.36 -0.61 -10.97
N GLN A 3 -13.71 -0.03 -11.98
CA GLN A 3 -14.06 -0.23 -13.38
C GLN A 3 -13.37 -1.52 -13.87
N GLU A 4 -13.93 -2.68 -13.51
CA GLU A 4 -13.45 -3.99 -13.97
C GLU A 4 -14.21 -4.45 -15.23
N ALA A 5 -14.22 -3.63 -16.29
CA ALA A 5 -14.92 -4.02 -17.52
C ALA A 5 -14.14 -5.07 -18.32
N THR A 6 -12.84 -4.87 -18.56
CA THR A 6 -11.99 -5.84 -19.27
C THR A 6 -11.24 -6.78 -18.32
N GLY A 7 -10.81 -6.27 -17.16
CA GLY A 7 -9.97 -7.04 -16.23
C GLY A 7 -10.59 -8.36 -15.73
N PHE A 8 -11.92 -8.41 -15.56
CA PHE A 8 -12.60 -9.66 -15.20
C PHE A 8 -12.55 -10.67 -16.33
N ALA A 9 -12.88 -10.25 -17.56
CA ALA A 9 -12.85 -11.11 -18.74
C ALA A 9 -11.41 -11.57 -19.07
N ASP A 10 -10.43 -10.67 -18.95
CA ASP A 10 -9.00 -10.96 -19.16
C ASP A 10 -8.49 -12.01 -18.17
N LYS A 11 -8.93 -11.95 -16.90
CA LYS A 11 -8.52 -12.90 -15.85
C LYS A 11 -8.88 -14.35 -16.17
N TYR A 12 -10.04 -14.56 -16.79
CA TYR A 12 -10.53 -15.91 -17.13
C TYR A 12 -10.38 -16.24 -18.62
N ASN A 13 -9.73 -15.36 -19.38
CA ASN A 13 -9.55 -15.55 -20.81
C ASN A 13 -8.71 -16.82 -21.07
N PRO A 14 -9.22 -17.80 -21.84
CA PRO A 14 -8.43 -18.97 -22.20
C PRO A 14 -7.32 -18.67 -23.21
N LEU A 15 -7.38 -17.53 -23.91
CA LEU A 15 -6.34 -17.08 -24.83
C LEU A 15 -5.24 -16.37 -24.03
N VAL A 16 -4.21 -17.11 -23.62
CA VAL A 16 -3.11 -16.60 -22.82
C VAL A 16 -1.83 -16.54 -23.66
N GLN A 17 -1.16 -15.38 -23.68
CA GLN A 17 0.17 -15.26 -24.23
C GLN A 17 1.19 -15.63 -23.14
N GLY A 18 2.03 -16.63 -23.42
CA GLY A 18 3.14 -17.00 -22.56
C GLY A 18 4.47 -16.71 -23.23
N SER A 19 5.45 -16.26 -22.46
CA SER A 19 6.85 -16.18 -22.88
C SER A 19 7.68 -17.02 -21.91
N ASP A 20 8.66 -17.76 -22.44
CA ASP A 20 9.68 -18.42 -21.64
C ASP A 20 11.04 -17.83 -21.96
N ILE A 21 11.95 -17.85 -20.99
CA ILE A 21 13.34 -17.42 -21.17
C ILE A 21 14.17 -18.69 -21.18
N VAL A 22 14.82 -18.95 -22.31
CA VAL A 22 15.73 -20.08 -22.49
C VAL A 22 17.17 -19.57 -22.60
N THR A 23 18.13 -20.42 -22.26
CA THR A 23 19.54 -20.12 -22.51
C THR A 23 19.80 -20.17 -24.01
N TRP A 24 20.51 -19.19 -24.56
CA TRP A 24 21.01 -19.22 -25.94
C TRP A 24 22.54 -19.33 -25.89
N ASN A 25 23.08 -20.30 -26.62
CA ASN A 25 24.52 -20.46 -26.82
C ASN A 25 24.80 -20.41 -28.31
N ASP A 26 25.40 -19.32 -28.77
CA ASP A 26 25.80 -19.11 -30.16
C ASP A 26 26.93 -20.10 -30.55
N LEU A 27 26.54 -21.21 -31.18
CA LEU A 27 27.44 -22.31 -31.53
C LEU A 27 28.16 -22.03 -32.85
N ASN A 28 27.51 -21.32 -33.76
CA ASN A 28 28.01 -21.05 -35.11
C ASN A 28 28.67 -19.65 -35.25
N ARG A 29 28.54 -18.79 -34.22
CA ARG A 29 29.08 -17.42 -34.12
C ARG A 29 28.49 -16.43 -35.11
N ASP A 30 27.23 -16.61 -35.50
CA ASP A 30 26.54 -15.72 -36.44
C ASP A 30 25.68 -14.63 -35.76
N ASP A 31 25.61 -14.62 -34.42
CA ASP A 31 24.81 -13.67 -33.62
C ASP A 31 23.30 -13.70 -33.97
N ILE A 32 22.83 -14.81 -34.54
CA ILE A 32 21.42 -15.05 -34.88
C ILE A 32 20.95 -16.26 -34.10
N ALA A 33 19.97 -16.06 -33.21
CA ALA A 33 19.39 -17.16 -32.46
C ALA A 33 18.68 -18.16 -33.39
N GLN A 34 19.18 -19.39 -33.41
CA GLN A 34 18.60 -20.51 -34.16
C GLN A 34 18.03 -21.56 -33.21
N ASP A 35 16.98 -22.28 -33.62
CA ASP A 35 16.30 -23.29 -32.78
C ASP A 35 17.25 -24.33 -32.17
N SER A 36 18.33 -24.69 -32.88
CA SER A 36 19.35 -25.65 -32.43
C SER A 36 20.29 -25.09 -31.35
N GLU A 37 20.29 -23.79 -31.12
CA GLU A 37 21.14 -23.07 -30.17
C GLU A 37 20.39 -22.67 -28.89
N LEU A 38 19.08 -22.92 -28.86
CA LEU A 38 18.21 -22.64 -27.73
C LEU A 38 18.21 -23.82 -26.76
N GLY A 39 18.30 -23.51 -25.47
CA GLY A 39 18.16 -24.47 -24.38
C GLY A 39 16.72 -24.94 -24.20
N ALA A 40 16.53 -25.94 -23.35
CA ALA A 40 15.21 -26.45 -23.00
C ALA A 40 14.33 -25.36 -22.35
N ALA A 41 13.02 -25.44 -22.60
CA ALA A 41 12.04 -24.61 -21.92
C ALA A 41 12.11 -24.82 -20.40
N ASN A 42 12.18 -23.71 -19.65
CA ASN A 42 12.19 -23.70 -18.20
C ASN A 42 10.77 -23.72 -17.62
N ASN A 43 9.78 -23.30 -18.41
CA ASN A 43 8.39 -23.22 -17.99
C ASN A 43 7.57 -24.41 -18.52
N ALA A 44 7.38 -25.42 -17.67
CA ALA A 44 6.55 -26.60 -17.97
C ALA A 44 5.06 -26.29 -18.22
N THR A 45 4.62 -25.05 -17.95
CA THR A 45 3.24 -24.58 -18.15
C THR A 45 3.13 -23.51 -19.23
N LEU A 46 4.13 -23.38 -20.11
CA LEU A 46 4.09 -22.43 -21.23
C LEU A 46 2.84 -22.65 -22.10
N GLY A 47 2.06 -21.60 -22.32
CA GLY A 47 0.81 -21.65 -23.09
C GLY A 47 -0.35 -22.36 -22.38
N VAL A 48 -0.16 -22.84 -21.14
CA VAL A 48 -1.22 -23.42 -20.32
C VAL A 48 -1.88 -22.31 -19.51
N ARG A 49 -3.17 -22.11 -19.74
CA ARG A 49 -3.98 -21.17 -18.94
C ARG A 49 -3.96 -21.62 -17.48
N ARG A 50 -3.76 -20.68 -16.54
CA ARG A 50 -3.94 -20.91 -15.11
C ARG A 50 -5.36 -21.45 -14.85
N ASN A 51 -5.45 -22.52 -14.07
CA ASN A 51 -6.74 -23.12 -13.71
C ASN A 51 -7.43 -22.31 -12.60
N ILE A 52 -7.88 -21.10 -12.96
CA ILE A 52 -8.65 -20.20 -12.11
C ILE A 52 -9.96 -19.88 -12.82
N ASN A 53 -11.09 -20.21 -12.20
CA ASN A 53 -12.41 -20.04 -12.80
C ASN A 53 -13.33 -19.23 -11.86
N PRO A 54 -14.26 -18.43 -12.39
CA PRO A 54 -15.25 -17.78 -11.57
C PRO A 54 -16.28 -18.81 -11.11
N ASP A 55 -16.71 -18.71 -9.86
CA ASP A 55 -17.88 -19.41 -9.35
C ASP A 55 -19.13 -19.01 -10.17
N PRO A 56 -19.98 -19.95 -10.62
CA PRO A 56 -21.27 -19.61 -11.21
C PRO A 56 -22.13 -18.70 -10.32
N ASP A 57 -21.98 -18.81 -9.00
CA ASP A 57 -22.68 -17.99 -8.01
C ASP A 57 -21.84 -16.76 -7.58
N LEU A 58 -20.79 -16.40 -8.33
CA LEU A 58 -19.97 -15.24 -8.02
C LEU A 58 -20.79 -13.95 -8.15
N GLU A 59 -20.98 -13.29 -7.01
CA GLU A 59 -21.68 -12.02 -6.93
C GLU A 59 -20.74 -10.85 -7.15
N ARG A 60 -21.26 -9.79 -7.77
CA ARG A 60 -20.47 -8.57 -8.04
C ARG A 60 -20.11 -7.85 -6.74
N PRO A 61 -18.82 -7.57 -6.47
CA PRO A 61 -18.42 -6.73 -5.35
C PRO A 61 -19.00 -5.32 -5.47
N TYR A 62 -19.48 -4.79 -4.35
CA TYR A 62 -19.93 -3.41 -4.28
C TYR A 62 -19.51 -2.76 -2.97
N GLN A 63 -19.59 -1.45 -2.96
CA GLN A 63 -19.36 -0.65 -1.76
C GLN A 63 -20.57 0.26 -1.53
N VAL A 64 -21.03 0.31 -0.29
CA VAL A 64 -22.01 1.32 0.14
C VAL A 64 -21.22 2.48 0.74
N LEU A 65 -21.38 3.66 0.15
CA LEU A 65 -20.70 4.88 0.57
C LEU A 65 -21.72 5.82 1.20
N TYR A 66 -21.54 6.14 2.47
CA TYR A 66 -22.25 7.20 3.16
C TYR A 66 -21.35 8.41 3.28
N ASN A 67 -21.89 9.59 2.95
CA ASN A 67 -21.18 10.86 3.07
C ASN A 67 -22.13 11.89 3.68
N VAL A 68 -21.70 12.51 4.78
CA VAL A 68 -22.42 13.61 5.43
C VAL A 68 -21.44 14.76 5.57
N GLY A 69 -21.77 15.90 4.97
CA GLY A 69 -20.91 17.07 4.95
C GLY A 69 -21.65 18.34 5.36
N VAL A 70 -20.98 19.19 6.13
CA VAL A 70 -21.41 20.56 6.40
C VAL A 70 -20.30 21.49 5.99
N GLN A 71 -20.62 22.47 5.15
CA GLN A 71 -19.72 23.52 4.75
C GLN A 71 -20.29 24.86 5.17
N ARG A 72 -19.44 25.73 5.70
CA ARG A 72 -19.81 27.08 6.10
C ARG A 72 -18.68 28.06 5.86
N GLU A 73 -19.02 29.26 5.39
CA GLU A 73 -18.15 30.42 5.50
C GLU A 73 -18.14 30.88 6.97
N VAL A 74 -17.01 30.72 7.64
CA VAL A 74 -16.85 31.06 9.06
C VAL A 74 -16.38 32.49 9.27
N TRP A 75 -15.65 33.03 8.29
CA TRP A 75 -15.26 34.43 8.18
C TRP A 75 -15.22 34.84 6.71
N THR A 76 -15.25 36.13 6.41
CA THR A 76 -15.16 36.62 5.03
C THR A 76 -13.92 36.08 4.34
N GLY A 77 -14.13 35.28 3.29
CA GLY A 77 -13.07 34.65 2.52
C GLY A 77 -12.49 33.38 3.15
N VAL A 78 -13.01 32.89 4.28
CA VAL A 78 -12.59 31.63 4.93
C VAL A 78 -13.78 30.69 5.03
N SER A 79 -13.67 29.56 4.34
CA SER A 79 -14.62 28.46 4.39
C SER A 79 -14.05 27.27 5.15
N LEU A 80 -14.90 26.65 5.96
CA LEU A 80 -14.64 25.42 6.68
C LEU A 80 -15.63 24.36 6.20
N SER A 81 -15.14 23.18 5.89
CA SER A 81 -15.96 22.01 5.54
C SER A 81 -15.61 20.86 6.46
N ALA A 82 -16.60 20.26 7.11
CA ALA A 82 -16.46 19.05 7.91
C ALA A 82 -17.27 17.94 7.23
N ASN A 83 -16.61 16.83 6.89
CA ASN A 83 -17.20 15.70 6.23
C ASN A 83 -16.96 14.43 7.03
N TYR A 84 -17.99 13.59 7.12
CA TYR A 84 -17.90 12.23 7.61
C TYR A 84 -18.15 11.27 6.45
N TYR A 85 -17.25 10.29 6.31
CA TYR A 85 -17.34 9.23 5.32
C TYR A 85 -17.43 7.89 6.00
N ARG A 86 -18.36 7.04 5.56
CA ARG A 86 -18.40 5.62 5.90
C ARG A 86 -18.42 4.80 4.62
N ARG A 87 -17.54 3.81 4.51
CA ARG A 87 -17.50 2.86 3.39
C ARG A 87 -17.67 1.46 3.92
N GLU A 88 -18.62 0.73 3.38
CA GLU A 88 -18.84 -0.68 3.69
C GLU A 88 -18.62 -1.49 2.41
N TYR A 89 -17.72 -2.46 2.47
CA TYR A 89 -17.39 -3.35 1.36
C TYR A 89 -18.19 -4.64 1.50
N HIS A 90 -18.89 -5.00 0.43
CA HIS A 90 -19.74 -6.18 0.37
C HIS A 90 -19.34 -7.08 -0.80
N HIS A 91 -19.68 -8.36 -0.66
CA HIS A 91 -19.42 -9.41 -1.65
C HIS A 91 -17.95 -9.43 -2.05
N MET A 92 -17.06 -9.41 -1.07
CA MET A 92 -15.62 -9.44 -1.33
C MET A 92 -15.26 -10.77 -1.99
N VAL A 93 -14.63 -10.71 -3.17
CA VAL A 93 -14.14 -11.92 -3.83
C VAL A 93 -12.92 -12.44 -3.10
N TYR A 94 -12.85 -13.75 -2.93
CA TYR A 94 -11.64 -14.44 -2.53
C TYR A 94 -11.43 -15.67 -3.41
N THR A 95 -10.17 -16.09 -3.52
CA THR A 95 -9.81 -17.27 -4.30
C THR A 95 -9.65 -18.47 -3.37
N ARG A 96 -10.33 -19.57 -3.68
CA ARG A 96 -10.20 -20.86 -3.01
C ARG A 96 -9.58 -21.87 -3.96
N ASN A 97 -8.57 -22.61 -3.50
CA ASN A 97 -8.07 -23.76 -4.25
C ASN A 97 -8.88 -25.01 -3.86
N LEU A 98 -9.77 -25.47 -4.74
CA LEU A 98 -10.60 -26.66 -4.54
C LEU A 98 -9.78 -27.94 -4.43
N ALA A 99 -8.61 -27.99 -5.07
CA ALA A 99 -7.70 -29.13 -4.96
C ALA A 99 -6.88 -29.10 -3.67
N VAL A 100 -6.82 -27.96 -2.96
CA VAL A 100 -6.07 -27.80 -1.70
C VAL A 100 -7.02 -27.25 -0.62
N PRO A 101 -7.87 -28.10 -0.03
CA PRO A 101 -8.78 -27.68 1.03
C PRO A 101 -8.02 -27.28 2.31
N LEU A 102 -8.64 -26.49 3.19
CA LEU A 102 -7.99 -26.00 4.42
C LEU A 102 -7.56 -27.13 5.39
N ASN A 103 -8.18 -28.30 5.32
CA ASN A 103 -7.79 -29.49 6.09
C ASN A 103 -6.57 -30.22 5.50
N ALA A 104 -6.09 -29.86 4.31
CA ALA A 104 -4.85 -30.34 3.73
C ALA A 104 -3.61 -29.77 4.45
N TYR A 105 -3.81 -28.85 5.40
CA TYR A 105 -2.76 -28.26 6.20
C TYR A 105 -2.73 -28.88 7.59
N VAL A 106 -1.53 -29.20 8.07
CA VAL A 106 -1.29 -29.68 9.42
C VAL A 106 -0.75 -28.54 10.27
N LEU A 107 -1.44 -28.24 11.37
CA LEU A 107 -0.97 -27.29 12.36
C LEU A 107 0.31 -27.79 13.02
N THR A 108 1.36 -26.99 12.96
CA THR A 108 2.62 -27.17 13.68
C THR A 108 2.85 -25.95 14.55
N ASN A 109 2.88 -26.14 15.87
CA ASN A 109 3.21 -25.05 16.78
C ASN A 109 4.74 -24.90 16.85
N ILE A 110 5.22 -23.72 16.54
CA ILE A 110 6.64 -23.36 16.64
C ILE A 110 6.85 -22.40 17.80
N PRO A 111 8.03 -22.41 18.45
CA PRO A 111 8.33 -21.40 19.45
C PRO A 111 8.34 -20.01 18.83
N ASP A 112 7.78 -19.03 19.53
CA ASP A 112 7.88 -17.63 19.15
C ASP A 112 9.35 -17.20 19.21
N PRO A 113 9.91 -16.67 18.10
CA PRO A 113 11.33 -16.40 18.02
C PRO A 113 11.76 -15.20 18.90
N ARG A 114 10.81 -14.50 19.53
CA ARG A 114 11.08 -13.44 20.52
C ARG A 114 11.45 -13.97 21.91
N GLY A 115 11.33 -15.28 22.16
CA GLY A 115 11.74 -15.90 23.43
C GLY A 115 10.83 -15.61 24.62
N ASN A 116 9.57 -15.21 24.38
CA ASN A 116 8.53 -14.97 25.39
C ASN A 116 7.94 -16.26 25.99
N GLY A 117 8.31 -17.44 25.49
CA GLY A 117 7.74 -18.72 25.92
C GLY A 117 6.41 -19.08 25.24
N ASP A 118 5.90 -18.21 24.37
CA ASP A 118 4.69 -18.47 23.59
C ASP A 118 4.99 -19.35 22.38
N THR A 119 3.93 -19.94 21.82
CA THR A 119 4.01 -20.69 20.56
C THR A 119 3.17 -20.01 19.48
N LEU A 120 3.62 -20.15 18.24
CA LEU A 120 2.97 -19.60 17.06
C LEU A 120 2.43 -20.73 16.19
N PRO A 121 1.21 -20.61 15.65
CA PRO A 121 0.68 -21.59 14.72
C PRO A 121 1.32 -21.40 13.34
N ALA A 122 1.91 -22.47 12.81
CA ALA A 122 2.35 -22.55 11.41
C ALA A 122 1.69 -23.75 10.75
N TYR A 123 0.98 -23.51 9.66
CA TYR A 123 0.23 -24.54 8.93
C TYR A 123 1.07 -25.05 7.77
N ASN A 124 1.50 -26.31 7.87
CA ASN A 124 2.29 -27.00 6.86
C ASN A 124 1.38 -27.76 5.89
N LEU A 125 1.51 -27.50 4.59
CA LEU A 125 0.78 -28.21 3.56
C LEU A 125 1.23 -29.69 3.51
N GLN A 126 0.28 -30.61 3.40
CA GLN A 126 0.58 -32.02 3.21
C GLN A 126 1.18 -32.27 1.82
N ARG A 127 2.21 -33.11 1.73
CA ARG A 127 2.94 -33.41 0.47
C ARG A 127 2.07 -33.80 -0.73
N PRO A 128 1.00 -34.61 -0.59
CA PRO A 128 0.14 -34.98 -1.73
C PRO A 128 -0.55 -33.80 -2.42
N PHE A 129 -0.70 -32.67 -1.72
CA PHE A 129 -1.38 -31.47 -2.21
C PHE A 129 -0.42 -30.44 -2.81
N LEU A 130 0.89 -30.66 -2.70
CA LEU A 130 1.90 -29.74 -3.22
C LEU A 130 1.80 -29.65 -4.74
N GLY A 131 1.67 -28.42 -5.26
CA GLY A 131 1.59 -28.16 -6.70
C GLY A 131 0.22 -28.42 -7.33
N LEU A 132 -0.78 -28.86 -6.56
CA LEU A 132 -2.15 -28.97 -7.06
C LEU A 132 -2.79 -27.60 -7.19
N VAL A 133 -3.34 -27.30 -8.37
CA VAL A 133 -4.00 -26.02 -8.67
C VAL A 133 -5.37 -26.26 -9.27
N ASN A 134 -6.41 -25.89 -8.52
CA ASN A 134 -7.77 -25.79 -9.02
C ASN A 134 -8.46 -24.63 -8.32
N GLU A 135 -8.28 -23.42 -8.84
CA GLU A 135 -8.71 -22.20 -8.18
C GLU A 135 -10.10 -21.78 -8.63
N LEU A 136 -10.88 -21.35 -7.65
CA LEU A 136 -12.23 -20.84 -7.80
C LEU A 136 -12.29 -19.47 -7.15
N ASP A 137 -12.60 -18.45 -7.93
CA ASP A 137 -12.93 -17.13 -7.41
C ASP A 137 -14.40 -17.11 -7.03
N THR A 138 -14.69 -16.93 -5.74
CA THR A 138 -16.04 -16.95 -5.20
C THR A 138 -16.27 -15.80 -4.24
N THR A 139 -17.53 -15.49 -3.97
CA THR A 139 -17.92 -14.44 -3.03
C THR A 139 -17.78 -14.95 -1.61
N SER A 140 -17.05 -14.21 -0.78
CA SER A 140 -16.92 -14.53 0.63
C SER A 140 -18.17 -14.12 1.42
N PRO A 141 -18.78 -15.02 2.20
CA PRO A 141 -19.86 -14.68 3.13
C PRO A 141 -19.37 -13.92 4.37
N ASN A 142 -18.12 -14.12 4.80
CA ASN A 142 -17.62 -13.59 6.06
C ASN A 142 -16.73 -12.35 5.91
N ASN A 143 -16.05 -12.20 4.76
CA ASN A 143 -15.10 -11.13 4.55
C ASN A 143 -15.83 -9.79 4.42
N LYS A 144 -15.45 -8.87 5.30
CA LYS A 144 -16.06 -7.55 5.41
C LYS A 144 -14.98 -6.53 5.67
N ARG A 145 -15.17 -5.33 5.14
CA ARG A 145 -14.30 -4.21 5.45
C ARG A 145 -15.13 -2.96 5.62
N THR A 146 -14.79 -2.20 6.64
CA THR A 146 -15.47 -0.95 6.96
C THR A 146 -14.45 0.15 7.19
N TYR A 147 -14.60 1.26 6.48
CA TYR A 147 -13.86 2.49 6.68
C TYR A 147 -14.77 3.53 7.32
N ASN A 148 -14.27 4.26 8.31
CA ASN A 148 -14.86 5.48 8.85
C ASN A 148 -13.81 6.58 8.78
N GLY A 149 -14.19 7.76 8.31
CA GLY A 149 -13.26 8.88 8.19
C GLY A 149 -13.94 10.20 8.49
N PHE A 150 -13.23 11.07 9.19
CA PHE A 150 -13.58 12.46 9.38
C PHE A 150 -12.58 13.33 8.64
N ASP A 151 -13.08 14.29 7.89
CA ASP A 151 -12.27 15.20 7.09
C ASP A 151 -12.72 16.63 7.36
N VAL A 152 -11.84 17.40 7.97
CA VAL A 152 -12.06 18.82 8.23
C VAL A 152 -11.11 19.59 7.35
N THR A 153 -11.64 20.36 6.41
CA THR A 153 -10.86 21.18 5.48
C THR A 153 -11.20 22.65 5.63
N MET A 154 -10.18 23.49 5.49
CA MET A 154 -10.26 24.93 5.54
C MET A 154 -9.68 25.50 4.26
N ASN A 155 -10.43 26.39 3.61
CA ASN A 155 -9.95 27.14 2.45
C ASN A 155 -10.18 28.63 2.70
N GLY A 156 -9.09 29.38 2.73
CA GLY A 156 -9.02 30.80 3.05
C GLY A 156 -8.39 31.60 1.93
N ARG A 157 -9.03 32.71 1.56
CA ARG A 157 -8.49 33.78 0.72
C ARG A 157 -8.49 35.06 1.54
N GLY A 158 -7.29 35.52 1.89
CA GLY A 158 -7.09 36.74 2.66
C GLY A 158 -7.01 37.98 1.75
N ARG A 159 -6.96 39.14 2.39
CA ARG A 159 -6.65 40.41 1.70
C ARG A 159 -5.28 40.33 1.04
N ASN A 160 -5.08 41.16 0.03
CA ASN A 160 -3.84 41.25 -0.75
C ASN A 160 -3.48 40.00 -1.57
N GLY A 161 -4.39 39.05 -1.76
CA GLY A 161 -4.12 37.84 -2.57
C GLY A 161 -3.46 36.69 -1.79
N ALA A 162 -3.48 36.76 -0.45
CA ALA A 162 -3.06 35.66 0.41
C ALA A 162 -4.01 34.46 0.27
N THR A 163 -3.46 33.25 0.28
CA THR A 163 -4.23 32.01 0.24
C THR A 163 -3.75 31.07 1.34
N LEU A 164 -4.68 30.39 2.00
CA LEU A 164 -4.40 29.36 3.00
C LEU A 164 -5.36 28.20 2.77
N ASN A 165 -4.82 27.01 2.56
CA ASN A 165 -5.60 25.78 2.47
C ASN A 165 -5.05 24.80 3.50
N GLY A 166 -5.91 24.09 4.20
CA GLY A 166 -5.46 23.06 5.11
C GLY A 166 -6.55 22.07 5.42
N GLY A 167 -6.17 20.97 6.02
CA GLY A 167 -7.12 19.99 6.49
C GLY A 167 -6.52 18.99 7.45
N VAL A 168 -7.41 18.37 8.19
CA VAL A 168 -7.15 17.24 9.08
C VAL A 168 -8.05 16.11 8.61
N ASN A 169 -7.43 14.98 8.29
CA ASN A 169 -8.11 13.74 7.98
C ASN A 169 -7.86 12.75 9.11
N VAL A 170 -8.93 12.17 9.64
CA VAL A 170 -8.88 11.16 10.70
C VAL A 170 -9.57 9.91 10.18
N GLY A 171 -8.82 8.86 9.87
CA GLY A 171 -9.28 7.64 9.21
C GLY A 171 -9.18 6.42 10.13
N HIS A 172 -10.14 5.50 10.01
CA HIS A 172 -10.12 4.24 10.72
C HIS A 172 -10.81 3.16 9.90
N THR A 173 -10.06 2.10 9.62
CA THR A 173 -10.52 0.96 8.83
C THR A 173 -10.35 -0.31 9.61
N ILE A 174 -11.40 -1.12 9.63
CA ILE A 174 -11.41 -2.46 10.21
C ILE A 174 -11.75 -3.46 9.11
N SER A 175 -10.92 -4.50 8.99
CA SER A 175 -11.10 -5.59 8.04
C SER A 175 -11.28 -6.92 8.77
N VAL A 176 -12.25 -7.70 8.31
CA VAL A 176 -12.46 -9.09 8.68
C VAL A 176 -12.22 -9.89 7.41
N LEU A 177 -11.10 -10.61 7.33
CA LEU A 177 -10.66 -11.33 6.13
C LEU A 177 -10.36 -12.80 6.46
N CYS A 178 -11.31 -13.49 7.08
CA CYS A 178 -11.12 -14.84 7.62
C CYS A 178 -11.51 -15.96 6.63
N ASP A 179 -12.16 -15.66 5.52
CA ASP A 179 -12.27 -16.60 4.41
C ASP A 179 -10.98 -16.51 3.57
N VAL A 180 -10.12 -17.51 3.76
CA VAL A 180 -8.77 -17.56 3.22
C VAL A 180 -8.55 -18.87 2.45
N GLY A 181 -7.62 -18.85 1.48
CA GLY A 181 -7.15 -20.05 0.80
C GLY A 181 -6.05 -20.81 1.56
N ASP A 182 -5.35 -20.13 2.47
CA ASP A 182 -4.27 -20.68 3.29
C ASP A 182 -4.52 -20.34 4.77
N PRO A 183 -4.61 -21.33 5.68
CA PRO A 183 -4.89 -21.10 7.09
C PRO A 183 -3.82 -20.27 7.83
N ASN A 184 -2.61 -20.11 7.26
CA ASN A 184 -1.61 -19.18 7.80
C ASN A 184 -2.09 -17.72 7.76
N ALA A 185 -3.04 -17.38 6.88
CA ALA A 185 -3.66 -16.06 6.82
C ALA A 185 -4.79 -15.85 7.85
N LEU A 186 -5.20 -16.88 8.61
CA LEU A 186 -6.20 -16.74 9.67
C LEU A 186 -5.68 -15.95 10.88
N ARG A 187 -4.36 -15.87 11.05
CA ARG A 187 -3.77 -15.12 12.16
C ARG A 187 -4.06 -13.64 11.97
N PHE A 188 -4.75 -13.05 12.94
CA PHE A 188 -5.18 -11.65 12.94
C PHE A 188 -6.14 -11.29 11.79
N CYS A 189 -6.88 -12.27 11.25
CA CYS A 189 -7.83 -12.04 10.17
C CYS A 189 -9.04 -11.18 10.60
N ASP A 190 -9.42 -11.20 11.88
CA ASP A 190 -10.49 -10.38 12.44
C ASP A 190 -9.92 -9.17 13.19
N GLN A 191 -9.86 -8.02 12.53
CA GLN A 191 -9.33 -6.80 13.13
C GLN A 191 -10.22 -6.22 14.23
N ARG A 192 -11.48 -6.65 14.37
CA ARG A 192 -12.39 -6.16 15.42
C ARG A 192 -11.94 -6.57 16.82
N GLN A 193 -11.09 -7.59 16.92
CA GLN A 193 -10.54 -8.10 18.17
C GLN A 193 -9.39 -7.23 18.71
N PHE A 194 -8.88 -6.29 17.90
CA PHE A 194 -7.73 -5.46 18.24
C PHE A 194 -8.13 -3.99 18.37
N GLN A 195 -7.48 -3.27 19.28
CA GLN A 195 -7.69 -1.85 19.49
C GLN A 195 -6.85 -1.05 18.48
N ILE A 196 -7.29 -1.05 17.22
CA ILE A 196 -6.64 -0.25 16.16
C ILE A 196 -7.04 1.23 16.38
N PRO A 197 -6.08 2.15 16.54
CA PRO A 197 -6.34 3.56 16.71
C PRO A 197 -6.69 4.22 15.38
N TRP A 198 -7.23 5.43 15.48
CA TRP A 198 -7.50 6.26 14.32
C TRP A 198 -6.20 6.87 13.81
N SER A 199 -5.94 6.76 12.50
CA SER A 199 -4.86 7.48 11.84
C SER A 199 -5.24 8.94 11.67
N THR A 200 -4.29 9.85 11.85
CA THR A 200 -4.52 11.29 11.66
C THR A 200 -3.50 11.88 10.70
N THR A 201 -3.94 12.52 9.63
CA THR A 201 -3.10 13.26 8.69
C THR A 201 -3.47 14.73 8.69
N ILE A 202 -2.47 15.59 8.82
CA ILE A 202 -2.60 17.05 8.80
C ILE A 202 -1.82 17.57 7.60
N LYS A 203 -2.45 18.40 6.78
CA LYS A 203 -1.79 19.11 5.67
C LYS A 203 -2.23 20.55 5.66
N ILE A 204 -1.28 21.48 5.61
CA ILE A 204 -1.53 22.92 5.57
C ILE A 204 -0.60 23.49 4.49
N SER A 205 -1.14 24.36 3.64
CA SER A 205 -0.38 25.05 2.60
C SER A 205 -0.86 26.49 2.51
N GLY A 206 0.08 27.41 2.35
CA GLY A 206 -0.26 28.82 2.26
C GLY A 206 0.68 29.56 1.32
N THR A 207 0.15 30.63 0.72
CA THR A 207 0.94 31.58 -0.07
C THR A 207 0.56 33.00 0.35
N TYR A 208 1.57 33.85 0.47
CA TYR A 208 1.39 35.26 0.82
C TYR A 208 2.21 36.12 -0.14
N PRO A 209 1.55 36.90 -1.02
CA PRO A 209 2.23 37.90 -1.80
C PRO A 209 2.63 39.09 -0.92
N LEU A 210 3.90 39.47 -1.01
CA LEU A 210 4.49 40.63 -0.36
C LEU A 210 4.63 41.77 -1.37
N PRO A 211 4.84 43.02 -0.90
CA PRO A 211 5.19 44.13 -1.78
C PRO A 211 6.42 43.84 -2.63
N TYR A 212 6.60 44.60 -3.71
CA TYR A 212 7.75 44.50 -4.63
C TYR A 212 7.86 43.17 -5.39
N GLY A 213 6.72 42.51 -5.67
CA GLY A 213 6.66 41.29 -6.48
C GLY A 213 7.22 40.05 -5.80
N LEU A 214 7.47 40.11 -4.49
CA LEU A 214 7.90 38.97 -3.68
C LEU A 214 6.68 38.12 -3.30
N ARG A 215 6.82 36.80 -3.32
CA ARG A 215 5.81 35.85 -2.84
C ARG A 215 6.50 34.81 -1.98
N VAL A 216 5.96 34.59 -0.79
CA VAL A 216 6.38 33.51 0.10
C VAL A 216 5.28 32.45 0.16
N SER A 217 5.68 31.21 0.33
CA SER A 217 4.76 30.10 0.49
C SER A 217 5.35 29.04 1.40
N GLY A 218 4.49 28.27 2.03
CA GLY A 218 4.87 27.20 2.92
C GLY A 218 3.88 26.05 2.84
N VAL A 219 4.39 24.84 3.02
CA VAL A 219 3.60 23.61 3.14
C VAL A 219 4.07 22.88 4.39
N PHE A 220 3.13 22.63 5.29
CA PHE A 220 3.33 21.77 6.44
C PHE A 220 2.52 20.49 6.21
N GLN A 221 3.17 19.34 6.39
CA GLN A 221 2.48 18.06 6.42
C GLN A 221 2.93 17.27 7.65
N SER A 222 1.98 16.62 8.29
CA SER A 222 2.24 15.68 9.36
C SER A 222 1.32 14.48 9.14
N ALA A 223 1.90 13.36 8.75
CA ALA A 223 1.18 12.13 8.44
C ALA A 223 1.86 10.96 9.14
N ASP A 224 1.08 9.94 9.50
CA ASP A 224 1.62 8.70 10.04
C ASP A 224 2.55 8.05 9.01
N GLY A 225 3.63 7.43 9.47
CA GLY A 225 4.57 6.73 8.59
C GLY A 225 3.87 5.55 7.92
N PHE A 226 4.16 5.30 6.64
CA PHE A 226 3.60 4.14 5.96
C PHE A 226 4.40 2.91 6.36
N GLY A 227 3.73 1.92 6.96
CA GLY A 227 4.30 0.59 7.09
C GLY A 227 4.53 -0.01 5.70
N PRO A 228 5.54 -0.90 5.51
CA PRO A 228 5.59 -1.70 4.30
C PRO A 228 4.21 -2.37 4.13
N THR A 229 3.60 -2.14 2.97
CA THR A 229 2.34 -2.73 2.54
C THR A 229 2.24 -4.18 3.02
N ALA A 230 1.13 -4.47 3.69
CA ALA A 230 0.80 -5.80 4.20
C ALA A 230 1.12 -6.88 3.14
N GLN A 231 1.68 -8.01 3.58
CA GLN A 231 2.17 -9.08 2.70
C GLN A 231 1.11 -9.50 1.68
N ALA A 232 1.58 -10.01 0.53
CA ALA A 232 0.83 -10.40 -0.67
C ALA A 232 -0.41 -11.31 -0.47
N ASN A 233 -0.66 -11.83 0.74
CA ASN A 233 -1.84 -12.62 1.10
C ASN A 233 -2.92 -11.81 1.85
N THR A 234 -2.79 -10.48 1.96
CA THR A 234 -3.82 -9.59 2.52
C THR A 234 -4.37 -8.65 1.43
N PRO A 235 -5.56 -8.92 0.87
CA PRO A 235 -6.17 -8.01 -0.10
C PRO A 235 -6.78 -6.76 0.55
N PRO A 236 -6.86 -5.64 -0.19
CA PRO A 236 -5.78 -4.68 -0.40
C PRO A 236 -5.37 -3.98 0.91
N ALA A 237 -4.14 -3.48 0.99
CA ALA A 237 -3.64 -2.65 2.08
C ALA A 237 -4.74 -1.70 2.60
N ASN A 238 -4.98 -1.75 3.90
CA ASN A 238 -5.83 -0.76 4.54
C ASN A 238 -5.15 0.63 4.31
N PRO A 239 -5.83 1.62 3.69
CA PRO A 239 -5.23 2.90 3.33
C PRO A 239 -4.74 3.69 4.55
N ASP A 240 -5.25 3.35 5.75
CA ASP A 240 -4.86 3.93 7.03
C ASP A 240 -3.99 2.96 7.86
N ASN A 241 -3.43 1.90 7.25
CA ASN A 241 -2.54 0.98 7.96
C ASN A 241 -1.13 1.57 8.04
N HIS A 242 -0.78 2.01 9.24
CA HIS A 242 0.53 2.56 9.59
C HIS A 242 1.35 1.62 10.48
N ASP A 243 0.94 0.35 10.55
CA ASP A 243 1.55 -0.63 11.42
C ASP A 243 2.96 -1.01 10.97
N ALA A 244 3.87 -1.11 11.93
CA ALA A 244 5.18 -1.70 11.78
C ALA A 244 5.08 -3.23 11.85
N MET A 245 4.49 -3.84 10.83
CA MET A 245 4.25 -5.28 10.81
C MET A 245 5.58 -6.06 10.78
N ILE A 246 5.78 -6.98 11.74
CA ILE A 246 6.93 -7.89 11.76
C ILE A 246 6.50 -9.32 11.41
N ASN A 247 7.10 -9.86 10.35
CA ASN A 247 6.83 -11.22 9.86
C ASN A 247 7.98 -12.15 10.19
N TYR A 248 7.67 -13.33 10.68
CA TYR A 248 8.62 -14.42 10.88
C TYR A 248 8.56 -15.38 9.71
N GLN A 249 9.70 -15.56 9.03
CA GLN A 249 9.82 -16.50 7.92
C GLN A 249 10.20 -17.89 8.45
N VAL A 250 9.21 -18.77 8.48
CA VAL A 250 9.36 -20.16 8.90
C VAL A 250 9.76 -20.99 7.69
N ASN A 251 10.91 -21.64 7.74
CA ASN A 251 11.42 -22.49 6.67
C ASN A 251 11.89 -23.84 7.22
N ARG A 252 12.57 -24.63 6.39
CA ARG A 252 13.03 -25.98 6.75
C ARG A 252 14.10 -26.03 7.85
N THR A 253 14.73 -24.91 8.23
CA THR A 253 15.63 -24.89 9.40
C THR A 253 14.86 -24.87 10.72
N ILE A 254 13.61 -24.39 10.70
CA ILE A 254 12.74 -24.30 11.88
C ILE A 254 11.78 -25.49 11.92
N ILE A 255 11.16 -25.83 10.78
CA ILE A 255 10.31 -27.01 10.62
C ILE A 255 10.95 -27.91 9.55
N PRO A 256 11.79 -28.90 9.91
CA PRO A 256 12.45 -29.76 8.93
C PRO A 256 11.51 -30.50 7.96
N ALA A 257 10.30 -30.81 8.42
CA ALA A 257 9.27 -31.46 7.63
C ALA A 257 8.42 -30.50 6.76
N LEU A 258 8.79 -29.22 6.66
CA LEU A 258 8.02 -28.22 5.90
C LEU A 258 8.00 -28.59 4.41
N THR A 259 6.79 -28.77 3.88
CA THR A 259 6.54 -29.07 2.48
C THR A 259 6.72 -27.81 1.62
N GLN A 260 6.13 -26.69 2.07
CA GLN A 260 6.31 -25.37 1.45
C GLN A 260 7.79 -24.91 1.53
N THR A 261 8.19 -24.00 0.64
CA THR A 261 9.51 -23.36 0.70
C THR A 261 9.67 -22.53 1.97
N GLN A 262 8.62 -21.78 2.31
CA GLN A 262 8.50 -21.00 3.54
C GLN A 262 7.02 -20.77 3.91
N VAL A 263 6.79 -20.45 5.17
CA VAL A 263 5.53 -19.96 5.72
C VAL A 263 5.80 -18.62 6.41
N ASN A 264 5.00 -17.60 6.11
CA ASN A 264 5.12 -16.32 6.77
C ASN A 264 4.14 -16.25 7.94
N VAL A 265 4.65 -16.00 9.14
CA VAL A 265 3.85 -15.88 10.36
C VAL A 265 3.97 -14.46 10.90
N LEU A 266 2.85 -13.74 10.99
CA LEU A 266 2.84 -12.38 11.53
C LEU A 266 3.02 -12.41 13.06
N LEU A 267 4.00 -11.69 13.60
CA LEU A 267 4.32 -11.73 15.03
C LEU A 267 3.49 -10.77 15.88
N ASP A 268 3.28 -9.56 15.34
CA ASP A 268 2.63 -8.46 16.04
C ASP A 268 1.17 -8.33 15.57
N PRO A 269 0.19 -8.21 16.48
CA PRO A 269 -1.19 -7.95 16.08
C PRO A 269 -1.32 -6.56 15.46
N PRO A 270 -2.36 -6.33 14.63
CA PRO A 270 -2.68 -5.01 14.12
C PRO A 270 -2.80 -3.98 15.25
N GLY A 271 -2.28 -2.80 15.00
CA GLY A 271 -2.30 -1.68 15.93
C GLY A 271 -1.30 -1.75 17.10
N PHE A 272 -0.36 -2.69 17.09
CA PHE A 272 0.62 -2.87 18.18
C PHE A 272 1.83 -1.94 18.09
N ARG A 273 2.35 -1.69 16.89
CA ARG A 273 3.55 -0.88 16.63
C ARG A 273 3.34 -0.07 15.37
N TYR A 274 3.92 1.14 15.32
CA TYR A 274 3.76 2.07 14.20
C TYR A 274 5.08 2.58 13.68
N MET A 275 5.09 2.97 12.41
CA MET A 275 6.19 3.73 11.84
C MET A 275 6.25 5.15 12.44
N PRO A 276 7.47 5.73 12.54
CA PRO A 276 7.60 7.13 12.95
C PRO A 276 6.78 8.06 12.07
N ARG A 277 6.14 9.04 12.70
CA ARG A 277 5.34 10.05 11.99
C ARG A 277 6.24 10.94 11.13
N VAL A 278 5.83 11.19 9.89
CA VAL A 278 6.53 12.09 8.97
C VAL A 278 5.98 13.50 9.15
N THR A 279 6.78 14.39 9.75
CA THR A 279 6.44 15.80 9.90
C THR A 279 7.41 16.66 9.10
N GLN A 280 6.93 17.25 8.01
CA GLN A 280 7.74 17.99 7.06
C GLN A 280 7.20 19.40 6.88
N LEU A 281 8.13 20.35 6.80
CA LEU A 281 7.86 21.75 6.52
C LEU A 281 8.70 22.16 5.31
N ASP A 282 8.03 22.61 4.27
CA ASP A 282 8.64 23.10 3.04
C ASP A 282 8.34 24.59 2.90
N PHE A 283 9.31 25.36 2.43
CA PHE A 283 9.17 26.78 2.17
C PHE A 283 9.58 27.11 0.75
N SER A 284 8.96 28.14 0.19
CA SER A 284 9.36 28.69 -1.11
C SER A 284 9.22 30.20 -1.11
N ALA A 285 10.24 30.87 -1.65
CA ALA A 285 10.25 32.31 -1.87
C ALA A 285 10.55 32.59 -3.35
N ALA A 286 9.69 33.35 -4.00
CA ALA A 286 9.83 33.74 -5.40
C ALA A 286 9.72 35.25 -5.54
N LYS A 287 10.54 35.86 -6.40
CA LYS A 287 10.44 37.29 -6.70
C LYS A 287 10.26 37.51 -8.19
N THR A 288 9.24 38.27 -8.55
CA THR A 288 8.94 38.58 -9.96
C THR A 288 9.53 39.94 -10.32
N PHE A 289 10.32 39.97 -11.39
CA PHE A 289 10.92 41.18 -11.95
C PHE A 289 10.49 41.33 -13.41
N ARG A 290 10.08 42.53 -13.80
CA ARG A 290 9.88 42.87 -15.21
C ARG A 290 11.19 43.43 -15.76
N ALA A 291 11.88 42.65 -16.58
CA ALA A 291 13.13 43.06 -17.21
C ALA A 291 12.88 43.95 -18.45
N SER A 292 11.79 43.70 -19.19
CA SER A 292 11.32 44.53 -20.29
C SER A 292 9.80 44.47 -20.42
N ARG A 293 9.22 45.07 -21.48
CA ARG A 293 7.77 44.98 -21.76
C ARG A 293 7.31 43.55 -22.08
N SER A 294 8.20 42.73 -22.64
CA SER A 294 7.90 41.35 -23.03
C SER A 294 8.52 40.33 -22.08
N VAL A 295 9.60 40.68 -21.37
CA VAL A 295 10.35 39.72 -20.55
C VAL A 295 10.05 39.87 -19.06
N VAL A 296 9.52 38.81 -18.46
CA VAL A 296 9.31 38.66 -17.00
C VAL A 296 10.18 37.53 -16.46
N LEU A 297 10.99 37.84 -15.46
CA LEU A 297 11.87 36.91 -14.76
C LEU A 297 11.33 36.62 -13.37
N THR A 298 11.27 35.34 -12.99
CA THR A 298 10.86 34.92 -11.64
C THR A 298 11.86 33.92 -11.07
N PRO A 299 12.95 34.39 -10.45
CA PRO A 299 13.77 33.54 -9.58
C PRO A 299 12.97 33.07 -8.37
N GLN A 300 13.25 31.83 -7.98
CA GLN A 300 12.60 31.14 -6.87
C GLN A 300 13.63 30.28 -6.13
N VAL A 301 13.49 30.25 -4.81
CA VAL A 301 14.25 29.37 -3.91
C VAL A 301 13.25 28.55 -3.12
N ASP A 302 13.39 27.23 -3.21
CA ASP A 302 12.60 26.27 -2.43
C ASP A 302 13.51 25.60 -1.40
N VAL A 303 13.03 25.47 -0.17
CA VAL A 303 13.68 24.73 0.90
C VAL A 303 12.73 23.61 1.31
N PHE A 304 13.05 22.38 0.88
CA PHE A 304 12.34 21.18 1.27
C PHE A 304 12.91 20.63 2.57
N ASN A 305 12.06 20.06 3.42
CA ASN A 305 12.42 19.55 4.73
C ASN A 305 13.23 20.60 5.52
N ALA A 306 12.67 21.80 5.67
CA ALA A 306 13.29 22.92 6.35
C ALA A 306 13.65 22.60 7.80
N LEU A 307 12.92 21.70 8.47
CA LEU A 307 13.24 21.21 9.82
C LEU A 307 14.43 20.22 9.84
N ASN A 308 14.87 19.73 8.68
CA ASN A 308 15.93 18.73 8.52
C ASN A 308 15.71 17.49 9.39
N VAL A 309 14.46 17.02 9.47
CA VAL A 309 14.12 15.78 10.17
C VAL A 309 14.40 14.58 9.29
N ASN A 310 14.64 13.42 9.89
CA ASN A 310 15.02 12.18 9.22
C ASN A 310 14.18 10.96 9.66
N PRO A 311 12.84 11.03 9.63
CA PRO A 311 12.00 9.88 9.97
C PRO A 311 12.26 8.72 9.00
N VAL A 312 12.16 7.50 9.53
CA VAL A 312 12.19 6.26 8.76
C VAL A 312 10.91 6.14 7.94
N LEU A 313 11.04 5.94 6.63
CA LEU A 313 9.91 5.76 5.72
C LEU A 313 9.59 4.28 5.50
N THR A 314 10.61 3.42 5.45
CA THR A 314 10.44 1.97 5.42
C THR A 314 11.56 1.30 6.22
N GLN A 315 11.27 0.13 6.79
CA GLN A 315 12.22 -0.65 7.57
C GLN A 315 12.13 -2.13 7.23
N VAL A 316 13.15 -2.89 7.62
CA VAL A 316 13.13 -4.36 7.52
C VAL A 316 12.04 -4.92 8.43
N SER A 317 11.04 -5.58 7.83
CA SER A 317 9.90 -6.20 8.52
C SER A 317 10.08 -7.69 8.79
N THR A 318 11.12 -8.32 8.25
CA THR A 318 11.41 -9.73 8.52
C THR A 318 12.12 -9.87 9.87
N PHE A 319 11.59 -10.72 10.74
CA PHE A 319 12.19 -11.03 12.02
C PHE A 319 13.59 -11.64 11.84
N GLY A 320 14.57 -11.09 12.56
CA GLY A 320 15.97 -11.50 12.51
C GLY A 320 16.89 -10.42 13.09
N PRO A 321 18.23 -10.58 13.00
CA PRO A 321 19.20 -9.66 13.62
C PRO A 321 19.12 -8.21 13.12
N VAL A 322 18.53 -7.99 11.95
CA VAL A 322 18.43 -6.68 11.28
C VAL A 322 16.99 -6.15 11.25
N VAL A 323 16.05 -6.80 11.95
CA VAL A 323 14.65 -6.34 12.00
C VAL A 323 14.58 -4.91 12.55
N GLY A 324 13.77 -4.06 11.90
CA GLY A 324 13.65 -2.64 12.25
C GLY A 324 14.77 -1.74 11.72
N ASN A 325 15.80 -2.30 11.06
CA ASN A 325 16.79 -1.45 10.39
C ASN A 325 16.12 -0.61 9.29
N PRO A 326 16.40 0.71 9.22
CA PRO A 326 15.85 1.57 8.18
C PRO A 326 16.29 1.13 6.78
N VAL A 327 15.35 1.05 5.84
CA VAL A 327 15.61 0.79 4.42
C VAL A 327 15.58 2.10 3.63
N THR A 328 14.58 2.93 3.89
CA THR A 328 14.50 4.30 3.36
C THR A 328 14.16 5.29 4.47
N ILE A 329 14.74 6.47 4.39
CA ILE A 329 14.48 7.60 5.29
C ILE A 329 14.04 8.81 4.46
N LEU A 330 13.40 9.78 5.10
CA LEU A 330 13.08 11.05 4.45
C LEU A 330 14.37 11.73 3.97
N ASN A 331 14.33 12.27 2.75
CA ASN A 331 15.46 13.02 2.21
C ASN A 331 15.82 14.18 3.15
N PRO A 332 17.13 14.47 3.31
CA PRO A 332 17.58 15.58 4.13
C PRO A 332 17.10 16.91 3.53
N ARG A 333 17.34 18.01 4.25
CA ARG A 333 17.04 19.35 3.75
C ARG A 333 17.63 19.55 2.35
N LEU A 334 16.77 19.90 1.40
CA LEU A 334 17.15 20.16 0.03
C LEU A 334 16.81 21.60 -0.32
N VAL A 335 17.79 22.34 -0.83
CA VAL A 335 17.58 23.70 -1.36
C VAL A 335 17.59 23.63 -2.88
N ARG A 336 16.55 24.14 -3.52
CA ARG A 336 16.41 24.19 -4.97
C ARG A 336 16.31 25.64 -5.43
N PHE A 337 17.11 25.98 -6.44
CA PHE A 337 17.04 27.25 -7.15
C PHE A 337 16.35 27.05 -8.49
N GLN A 338 15.40 27.92 -8.81
CA GLN A 338 14.66 27.89 -10.07
C GLN A 338 14.57 29.30 -10.66
N MET A 339 14.54 29.39 -11.99
CA MET A 339 14.25 30.62 -12.72
C MET A 339 13.14 30.32 -13.73
N ARG A 340 12.04 31.07 -13.67
CA ARG A 340 11.03 31.07 -14.72
C ARG A 340 11.19 32.33 -15.58
N VAL A 341 11.24 32.14 -16.90
CA VAL A 341 11.29 33.22 -17.89
C VAL A 341 10.01 33.18 -18.72
N GLN A 342 9.33 34.32 -18.84
CA GLN A 342 8.19 34.52 -19.74
C GLN A 342 8.57 35.60 -20.75
N PHE A 343 8.23 35.38 -22.03
CA PHE A 343 8.57 36.24 -23.17
C PHE A 343 7.31 36.70 -23.93
#